data_AF-A0A6A6GSM5-F1
#
_entry.id   AF-A0A6A6GSM5-F1
#
_cell.length_a   1.000
_cell.length_b   1.000
_cell.length_c   1.000
_cell.angle_alpha   90.00
_cell.angle_beta   90.00
_cell.angle_gamma   90.00
#
_symmetry.space_group_name_H-M   'P 1'
#
loop_
_entity.id
_entity.type
_entity.pdbx_description
1 polymer ?
#
loop_
_entity_poly.entity_id
_entity_poly.type
_entity_poly.pdbx_seq_one_letter_code
_entity_poly.pdbx_strand_id
1 'polypeptide(L)'
;MTLVQNQSSIDLLQGLLVFTAWSYDQVFHPSGTLSRLVSLATSLACELRLDKPLPLDEHMMKSMIDDPRSHESCSSESWFVAEEQKAVLACYALSSTISIYFAQIDAMKWKPRMDESLRAIETNTECPADAAFAFQIRLQLLAQKSVQIREQREWGSARSASDPGPALSTNLYIRTLQAQLHQLGDSLPEVLRQRGTLTMHMHYIELCMSETARTSYLHVTQGSRLGTGAIDNDNDTSASGGGNTLAFDFIDFSWRSVSAIKSWMDIFFSLQPAECAGLSFMHMAQLARCLVVLYRLSTFDHPAWDCLLVRNTIDLMSVLDSVASRLELASNEVGEQSPDDLFMHVSGMVRKFRSNAAAKINQKSAAVDDAGWMDSGEVAGAGVAEAAAIQNSTLLQPMSPGDDAFLESIFGHFEGGWAL
;
A
#
# COMPACT_ATOMS: atom_id res chain seq x y z
N MET A 1 22.41 -8.51 -24.53
CA MET A 1 23.00 -8.04 -25.81
C MET A 1 22.06 -7.09 -26.58
N THR A 2 20.75 -7.08 -26.31
CA THR A 2 19.75 -6.17 -26.91
C THR A 2 19.73 -4.76 -26.31
N LEU A 3 19.97 -4.61 -25.00
CA LEU A 3 20.17 -3.31 -24.34
C LEU A 3 21.34 -2.49 -24.93
N VAL A 4 22.31 -3.17 -25.56
CA VAL A 4 23.48 -2.54 -26.20
C VAL A 4 23.15 -2.06 -27.62
N GLN A 5 22.06 -2.56 -28.23
CA GLN A 5 21.70 -2.27 -29.63
C GLN A 5 20.58 -1.23 -29.79
N ASN A 6 20.07 -0.66 -28.67
CA ASN A 6 19.04 0.39 -28.67
C ASN A 6 17.82 0.09 -29.55
N GLN A 7 17.39 -1.18 -29.59
CA GLN A 7 16.16 -1.57 -30.27
C GLN A 7 15.03 -1.68 -29.23
N SER A 8 14.12 -0.73 -29.26
CA SER A 8 12.89 -0.73 -28.45
C SER A 8 11.87 -1.67 -29.13
N SER A 9 11.52 -2.79 -28.48
CA SER A 9 10.50 -3.73 -28.98
C SER A 9 9.43 -4.02 -27.94
N ILE A 10 8.23 -4.36 -28.39
CA ILE A 10 7.13 -4.78 -27.50
C ILE A 10 7.50 -6.02 -26.70
N ASP A 11 8.22 -6.97 -27.29
CA ASP A 11 8.69 -8.19 -26.61
C ASP A 11 9.64 -7.88 -25.45
N LEU A 12 10.52 -6.88 -25.62
CA LEU A 12 11.42 -6.43 -24.56
C LEU A 12 10.64 -5.80 -23.41
N LEU A 13 9.63 -4.97 -23.73
CA LEU A 13 8.75 -4.37 -22.72
C LEU A 13 7.99 -5.46 -21.97
N GLN A 14 7.34 -6.39 -22.68
CA GLN A 14 6.61 -7.50 -22.07
C GLN A 14 7.52 -8.37 -21.19
N GLY A 15 8.73 -8.69 -21.66
CA GLY A 15 9.73 -9.43 -20.87
C GLY A 15 10.13 -8.69 -19.58
N LEU A 16 10.31 -7.37 -19.64
CA LEU A 16 10.57 -6.53 -18.46
C LEU A 16 9.38 -6.51 -17.51
N LEU A 17 8.15 -6.41 -18.01
CA LEU A 17 6.93 -6.41 -17.20
C LEU A 17 6.72 -7.76 -16.49
N VAL A 18 6.91 -8.88 -17.19
CA VAL A 18 6.84 -10.22 -16.60
C VAL A 18 7.95 -10.39 -15.56
N PHE A 19 9.18 -10.00 -15.90
CA PHE A 19 10.28 -10.09 -14.94
C PHE A 19 9.97 -9.26 -13.70
N THR A 20 9.55 -8.00 -13.82
CA THR A 20 9.26 -7.13 -12.67
C THR A 20 8.08 -7.57 -11.82
N ALA A 21 7.07 -8.20 -12.42
CA ALA A 21 5.90 -8.70 -11.69
C ALA A 21 6.17 -10.02 -10.92
N TRP A 22 7.11 -10.85 -11.38
CA TRP A 22 7.48 -12.13 -10.74
C TRP A 22 8.89 -12.14 -10.15
N SER A 23 9.62 -11.03 -10.22
CA SER A 23 10.95 -10.93 -9.63
C SER A 23 10.84 -10.79 -8.12
N TYR A 24 11.53 -11.67 -7.43
CA TYR A 24 11.73 -11.60 -5.99
C TYR A 24 13.16 -11.24 -5.61
N ASP A 25 13.95 -10.77 -6.59
CA ASP A 25 15.35 -10.40 -6.39
C ASP A 25 15.52 -9.41 -5.23
N GLN A 26 14.55 -8.53 -4.97
CA GLN A 26 14.60 -7.59 -3.86
C GLN A 26 14.63 -8.23 -2.47
N VAL A 27 14.01 -9.41 -2.35
CA VAL A 27 13.96 -10.16 -1.09
C VAL A 27 15.35 -10.65 -0.72
N PHE A 28 16.17 -10.98 -1.73
CA PHE A 28 17.54 -11.47 -1.56
C PHE A 28 18.60 -10.35 -1.69
N HIS A 29 18.34 -9.36 -2.55
CA HIS A 29 19.23 -8.27 -2.92
C HIS A 29 18.50 -6.91 -2.93
N PRO A 30 18.62 -6.11 -1.85
CA PRO A 30 17.88 -4.85 -1.69
C PRO A 30 18.36 -3.68 -2.59
N SER A 31 18.98 -3.96 -3.74
CA SER A 31 19.70 -2.95 -4.55
C SER A 31 18.81 -2.01 -5.39
N GLY A 32 17.53 -1.82 -5.04
CA GLY A 32 16.63 -0.92 -5.78
C GLY A 32 16.42 -1.34 -7.24
N THR A 33 16.48 -2.65 -7.53
CA THR A 33 16.42 -3.17 -8.91
C THR A 33 15.07 -2.90 -9.57
N LEU A 34 13.93 -3.07 -8.88
CA LEU A 34 12.61 -2.89 -9.51
C LEU A 34 12.27 -1.45 -9.85
N SER A 35 12.61 -0.49 -8.99
CA SER A 35 12.46 0.95 -9.29
C SER A 35 13.16 1.30 -10.60
N ARG A 36 14.39 0.79 -10.81
CA ARG A 36 15.16 0.98 -12.04
C ARG A 36 14.53 0.26 -13.23
N LEU A 37 14.13 -0.99 -13.06
CA LEU A 37 13.52 -1.80 -14.14
C LEU A 37 12.19 -1.21 -14.60
N VAL A 38 11.37 -0.71 -13.69
CA VAL A 38 10.07 -0.11 -14.06
C VAL A 38 10.21 1.32 -14.56
N SER A 39 11.23 2.06 -14.13
CA SER A 39 11.62 3.31 -14.81
C SER A 39 12.02 3.05 -16.27
N LEU A 40 12.79 1.97 -16.50
CA LEU A 40 13.17 1.53 -17.85
C LEU A 40 11.95 1.04 -18.66
N ALA A 41 11.04 0.27 -18.06
CA ALA A 41 9.81 -0.14 -18.72
C ALA A 41 8.96 1.08 -19.11
N THR A 42 8.88 2.08 -18.23
CA THR A 42 8.16 3.34 -18.48
C THR A 42 8.81 4.12 -19.62
N SER A 43 10.15 4.18 -19.69
CA SER A 43 10.85 4.84 -20.79
C SER A 43 10.64 4.11 -22.11
N LEU A 44 10.71 2.77 -22.11
CA LEU A 44 10.43 1.95 -23.31
C LEU A 44 8.99 2.12 -23.80
N ALA A 45 8.00 2.17 -22.89
CA ALA A 45 6.62 2.43 -23.26
C ALA A 45 6.44 3.81 -23.92
N CYS A 46 7.21 4.82 -23.48
CA CYS A 46 7.23 6.15 -24.08
C CYS A 46 7.95 6.17 -25.44
N GLU A 47 9.05 5.43 -25.60
CA GLU A 47 9.78 5.30 -26.88
C GLU A 47 8.95 4.60 -27.95
N LEU A 48 8.25 3.54 -27.56
CA LEU A 48 7.26 2.84 -28.39
C LEU A 48 6.00 3.67 -28.64
N ARG A 49 5.89 4.85 -27.99
CA ARG A 49 4.75 5.78 -28.09
C ARG A 49 3.42 5.09 -27.82
N LEU A 50 3.37 4.14 -26.89
CA LEU A 50 2.14 3.44 -26.53
C LEU A 50 1.18 4.34 -25.73
N ASP A 51 1.69 5.45 -25.21
CA ASP A 51 1.06 6.33 -24.25
C ASP A 51 0.51 7.63 -24.86
N LYS A 52 0.91 8.01 -26.09
CA LYS A 52 0.51 9.25 -26.78
C LYS A 52 0.34 9.05 -28.30
N PRO A 53 -0.62 9.74 -28.96
CA PRO A 53 -0.68 9.78 -30.43
C PRO A 53 0.48 10.61 -31.01
N LEU A 54 0.80 10.41 -32.30
CA LEU A 54 1.80 11.24 -32.99
C LEU A 54 1.41 12.72 -32.88
N PRO A 55 2.31 13.60 -32.38
CA PRO A 55 2.09 15.04 -32.50
C PRO A 55 2.13 15.42 -33.99
N LEU A 56 1.13 16.19 -34.43
CA LEU A 56 1.02 16.75 -35.78
C LEU A 56 2.05 17.89 -36.06
N ASP A 57 2.98 18.14 -35.15
CA ASP A 57 3.74 19.38 -35.10
C ASP A 57 4.95 19.38 -36.05
N GLU A 58 4.98 20.33 -36.99
CA GLU A 58 6.01 20.50 -38.04
C GLU A 58 7.43 20.77 -37.50
N HIS A 59 7.56 21.07 -36.20
CA HIS A 59 8.82 21.45 -35.56
C HIS A 59 9.56 20.32 -34.83
N MET A 60 9.05 19.08 -34.86
CA MET A 60 9.78 17.95 -34.27
C MET A 60 10.87 17.42 -35.22
N MET A 61 12.05 17.14 -34.67
CA MET A 61 13.12 16.40 -35.35
C MET A 61 12.56 15.03 -35.76
N LYS A 62 12.22 14.88 -37.05
CA LYS A 62 11.76 13.61 -37.62
C LYS A 62 12.82 12.55 -37.31
N SER A 63 12.44 11.52 -36.56
CA SER A 63 13.28 10.34 -36.37
C SER A 63 13.60 9.77 -37.77
N MET A 64 14.88 9.58 -38.08
CA MET A 64 15.37 9.08 -39.38
C MET A 64 15.05 7.58 -39.61
N ILE A 65 13.98 7.07 -39.02
CA ILE A 65 13.57 5.66 -39.10
C ILE A 65 12.07 5.62 -39.42
N ASP A 66 11.68 6.22 -40.54
CA ASP A 66 10.43 5.85 -41.22
C ASP A 66 10.83 4.86 -42.32
N ASP A 67 10.77 3.57 -42.04
CA ASP A 67 10.75 2.56 -43.10
C ASP A 67 9.29 2.48 -43.61
N PRO A 68 8.98 2.82 -44.88
CA PRO A 68 7.61 2.88 -45.39
C PRO A 68 6.95 1.51 -45.62
N ARG A 69 7.40 0.45 -44.96
CA ARG A 69 7.04 -0.93 -45.29
C ARG A 69 6.54 -1.72 -44.10
N SER A 70 5.26 -1.56 -43.80
CA SER A 70 4.41 -2.66 -43.29
C SER A 70 2.94 -2.20 -43.14
N HIS A 71 2.33 -1.81 -44.25
CA HIS A 71 0.85 -1.78 -44.34
C HIS A 71 0.41 -2.93 -45.25
N GLU A 72 0.47 -4.16 -44.74
CA GLU A 72 -0.23 -5.31 -45.34
C GLU A 72 -0.87 -6.21 -44.27
N SER A 73 -2.19 -6.03 -44.13
CA SER A 73 -3.23 -7.02 -43.80
C SER A 73 -3.54 -7.44 -42.34
N CYS A 74 -4.76 -7.08 -41.94
CA CYS A 74 -5.88 -7.94 -41.50
C CYS A 74 -5.61 -9.04 -40.44
N SER A 75 -6.34 -8.97 -39.32
CA SER A 75 -6.30 -9.82 -38.11
C SER A 75 -5.02 -9.75 -37.26
N SER A 76 -3.84 -9.64 -37.88
CA SER A 76 -2.57 -9.47 -37.16
C SER A 76 -2.47 -8.11 -36.49
N GLU A 77 -2.96 -7.05 -37.15
CA GLU A 77 -2.99 -5.69 -36.62
C GLU A 77 -3.88 -5.57 -35.36
N SER A 78 -5.05 -6.23 -35.32
CA SER A 78 -5.95 -6.16 -34.15
C SER A 78 -5.38 -6.86 -32.92
N TRP A 79 -4.72 -8.00 -33.13
CA TRP A 79 -4.02 -8.71 -32.06
C TRP A 79 -2.85 -7.88 -31.52
N PHE A 80 -2.04 -7.33 -32.43
CA PHE A 80 -0.89 -6.49 -32.07
C PHE A 80 -1.31 -5.25 -31.28
N VAL A 81 -2.41 -4.60 -31.68
CA VAL A 81 -3.00 -3.47 -30.95
C VAL A 81 -3.48 -3.88 -29.55
N ALA A 82 -4.08 -5.06 -29.38
CA ALA A 82 -4.51 -5.55 -28.06
C ALA A 82 -3.32 -5.82 -27.12
N GLU A 83 -2.21 -6.34 -27.65
CA GLU A 83 -0.98 -6.57 -26.88
C GLU A 83 -0.31 -5.26 -26.46
N GLU A 84 -0.28 -4.24 -27.33
CA GLU A 84 0.17 -2.89 -26.99
C GLU A 84 -0.68 -2.26 -25.88
N GLN A 85 -2.01 -2.37 -25.99
CA GLN A 85 -2.96 -1.87 -25.00
C GLN A 85 -2.77 -2.54 -23.63
N LYS A 86 -2.59 -3.87 -23.62
CA LYS A 86 -2.30 -4.62 -22.40
C LYS A 86 -0.95 -4.24 -21.81
N ALA A 87 0.09 -4.10 -22.63
CA ALA A 87 1.43 -3.76 -22.19
C ALA A 87 1.51 -2.37 -21.53
N VAL A 88 0.88 -1.34 -22.12
CA VAL A 88 0.89 0.02 -21.52
C VAL A 88 0.15 0.07 -20.18
N LEU A 89 -0.97 -0.66 -20.07
CA LEU A 89 -1.73 -0.75 -18.81
C LEU A 89 -0.98 -1.56 -17.74
N ALA A 90 -0.31 -2.63 -18.13
CA ALA A 90 0.52 -3.43 -17.23
C ALA A 90 1.72 -2.61 -16.73
N CYS A 91 2.33 -1.81 -17.62
CA CYS A 91 3.39 -0.87 -17.26
C CYS A 91 2.90 0.17 -16.24
N TYR A 92 1.71 0.74 -16.46
CA TYR A 92 1.08 1.64 -15.49
C TYR A 92 0.84 0.94 -14.15
N ALA A 93 0.25 -0.26 -14.15
CA ALA A 93 -0.08 -0.99 -12.93
C ALA A 93 1.17 -1.32 -12.10
N LEU A 94 2.24 -1.80 -12.73
CA LEU A 94 3.50 -2.10 -12.06
C LEU A 94 4.19 -0.84 -11.55
N SER A 95 4.20 0.24 -12.34
CA SER A 95 4.75 1.53 -11.93
C SER A 95 4.00 2.11 -10.73
N SER A 96 2.67 2.10 -10.77
CA SER A 96 1.84 2.52 -9.63
C SER A 96 2.10 1.64 -8.41
N THR A 97 2.18 0.32 -8.58
CA THR A 97 2.41 -0.60 -7.48
C THR A 97 3.77 -0.35 -6.82
N ILE A 98 4.85 -0.27 -7.60
CA ILE A 98 6.21 -0.03 -7.10
C ILE A 98 6.35 1.38 -6.50
N SER A 99 5.69 2.39 -7.08
CA SER A 99 5.65 3.74 -6.50
C SER A 99 5.01 3.72 -5.11
N ILE A 100 3.86 3.05 -4.97
CA ILE A 100 3.18 2.88 -3.67
C ILE A 100 4.08 2.12 -2.69
N TYR A 101 4.83 1.10 -3.15
CA TYR A 101 5.62 0.25 -2.26
C TYR A 101 7.00 0.78 -1.88
N PHE A 102 7.67 1.50 -2.77
CA PHE A 102 9.05 1.93 -2.56
C PHE A 102 9.19 3.44 -2.39
N ALA A 103 8.19 4.24 -2.78
CA ALA A 103 8.22 5.71 -2.80
C ALA A 103 9.46 6.35 -3.48
N GLN A 104 10.28 5.56 -4.17
CA GLN A 104 11.51 6.00 -4.86
C GLN A 104 11.22 6.56 -6.25
N ILE A 105 10.08 6.20 -6.83
CA ILE A 105 9.68 6.60 -8.17
C ILE A 105 8.25 7.14 -8.15
N ASP A 106 7.99 8.10 -9.03
CA ASP A 106 6.63 8.51 -9.35
C ASP A 106 5.98 7.45 -10.23
N ALA A 107 4.71 7.15 -9.95
CA ALA A 107 3.90 6.32 -10.82
C ALA A 107 3.78 6.95 -12.22
N MET A 108 3.77 6.10 -13.26
CA MET A 108 3.49 6.50 -14.64
C MET A 108 2.18 7.29 -14.67
N LYS A 109 2.22 8.51 -15.24
CA LYS A 109 1.03 9.35 -15.31
C LYS A 109 -0.02 8.70 -16.22
N TRP A 110 -1.23 8.52 -15.67
CA TRP A 110 -2.38 8.08 -16.44
C TRP A 110 -2.70 9.08 -17.56
N LYS A 111 -2.99 8.58 -18.77
CA LYS A 111 -3.19 9.39 -19.98
C LYS A 111 -4.48 8.97 -20.69
N PRO A 112 -5.12 9.86 -21.48
CA PRO A 112 -6.38 9.55 -22.16
C PRO A 112 -6.33 8.30 -23.05
N ARG A 113 -5.19 8.02 -23.70
CA ARG A 113 -5.01 6.80 -24.49
C ARG A 113 -5.13 5.52 -23.65
N MET A 114 -4.74 5.55 -22.38
CA MET A 114 -4.92 4.42 -21.47
C MET A 114 -6.39 4.18 -21.13
N ASP A 115 -7.23 5.22 -21.07
CA ASP A 115 -8.69 5.06 -20.93
C ASP A 115 -9.32 4.42 -22.17
N GLU A 116 -8.79 4.70 -23.36
CA GLU A 116 -9.20 4.04 -24.60
C GLU A 116 -8.76 2.56 -24.59
N SER A 117 -7.50 2.28 -24.22
CA SER A 117 -6.99 0.91 -24.06
C SER A 117 -7.80 0.11 -23.04
N LEU A 118 -8.12 0.71 -21.89
CA LEU A 118 -8.89 0.04 -20.85
C LEU A 118 -10.31 -0.27 -21.32
N ARG A 119 -10.98 0.67 -21.99
CA ARG A 119 -12.32 0.43 -22.57
C ARG A 119 -12.29 -0.64 -23.64
N ALA A 120 -11.26 -0.68 -24.48
CA ALA A 120 -11.11 -1.72 -25.51
C ALA A 120 -10.99 -3.13 -24.88
N ILE A 121 -10.21 -3.27 -23.81
CA ILE A 121 -10.08 -4.54 -23.07
C ILE A 121 -11.37 -4.90 -22.36
N GLU A 122 -12.09 -3.93 -21.77
CA GLU A 122 -13.38 -4.16 -21.13
C GLU A 122 -14.45 -4.64 -22.13
N THR A 123 -14.40 -4.17 -23.38
CA THR A 123 -15.30 -4.66 -24.43
C THR A 123 -14.98 -6.07 -24.90
N ASN A 124 -13.75 -6.55 -24.65
CA ASN A 124 -13.34 -7.90 -25.02
C ASN A 124 -13.85 -8.92 -23.98
N THR A 125 -15.06 -9.44 -24.21
CA THR A 125 -15.68 -10.44 -23.34
C THR A 125 -15.26 -11.88 -23.65
N GLU A 126 -14.45 -12.09 -24.69
CA GLU A 126 -14.03 -13.43 -25.12
C GLU A 126 -13.04 -14.09 -24.14
N CYS A 127 -12.26 -13.28 -23.42
CA CYS A 127 -11.24 -13.75 -22.50
C CYS A 127 -11.54 -13.32 -21.05
N PRO A 128 -11.81 -14.25 -20.11
CA PRO A 128 -12.05 -13.89 -18.71
C PRO A 128 -10.82 -13.28 -18.02
N ALA A 129 -9.60 -13.52 -18.55
CA ALA A 129 -8.39 -12.90 -18.04
C ALA A 129 -8.32 -11.40 -18.38
N ASP A 130 -8.87 -10.98 -19.53
CA ASP A 130 -8.94 -9.57 -19.93
C ASP A 130 -9.89 -8.80 -19.00
N ALA A 131 -11.03 -9.40 -18.66
CA ALA A 131 -11.96 -8.85 -17.66
C ALA A 131 -11.31 -8.72 -16.27
N ALA A 132 -10.58 -9.75 -15.82
CA ALA A 132 -9.86 -9.72 -14.55
C ALA A 132 -8.75 -8.64 -14.55
N PHE A 133 -8.03 -8.51 -15.66
CA PHE A 133 -6.98 -7.52 -15.82
C PHE A 133 -7.54 -6.10 -15.82
N ALA A 134 -8.60 -5.83 -16.59
CA ALA A 134 -9.28 -4.53 -16.59
C ALA A 134 -9.77 -4.16 -15.17
N PHE A 135 -10.34 -5.12 -14.44
CA PHE A 135 -10.75 -4.92 -13.05
C PHE A 135 -9.57 -4.57 -12.14
N GLN A 136 -8.44 -5.28 -12.28
CA GLN A 136 -7.22 -4.97 -11.54
C GLN A 136 -6.69 -3.55 -11.84
N ILE A 137 -6.76 -3.08 -13.09
CA ILE A 137 -6.38 -1.71 -13.45
C ILE A 137 -7.30 -0.68 -12.76
N ARG A 138 -8.62 -0.92 -12.74
CA ARG A 138 -9.59 -0.04 -12.05
C ARG A 138 -9.30 0.06 -10.56
N LEU A 139 -9.00 -1.07 -9.94
CA LEU A 139 -8.55 -1.16 -8.54
C LEU A 139 -7.28 -0.34 -8.32
N GLN A 140 -6.25 -0.54 -9.15
CA GLN A 140 -4.98 0.18 -9.02
C GLN A 140 -5.13 1.71 -9.21
N LEU A 141 -6.03 2.15 -10.11
CA LEU A 141 -6.37 3.57 -10.28
C LEU A 141 -6.95 4.18 -9.01
N LEU A 142 -7.80 3.44 -8.28
CA LEU A 142 -8.34 3.89 -6.99
C LEU A 142 -7.25 3.95 -5.92
N ALA A 143 -6.36 2.96 -5.88
CA ALA A 143 -5.20 2.96 -4.99
C ALA A 143 -4.34 4.21 -5.22
N GLN A 144 -3.99 4.50 -6.47
CA GLN A 144 -3.15 5.65 -6.80
C GLN A 144 -3.80 6.99 -6.41
N LYS A 145 -5.13 7.14 -6.59
CA LYS A 145 -5.85 8.35 -6.15
C LYS A 145 -5.74 8.58 -4.65
N SER A 146 -5.82 7.52 -3.84
CA SER A 146 -5.66 7.64 -2.38
C SER A 146 -4.23 8.04 -1.98
N VAL A 147 -3.22 7.57 -2.71
CA VAL A 147 -1.81 7.86 -2.39
C VAL A 147 -1.41 9.26 -2.85
N GLN A 148 -1.88 9.71 -4.03
CA GLN A 148 -1.63 11.07 -4.52
C GLN A 148 -2.10 12.15 -3.55
N ILE A 149 -3.21 11.92 -2.84
CA ILE A 149 -3.72 12.86 -1.83
C ILE A 149 -2.83 12.92 -0.60
N ARG A 150 -2.31 11.75 -0.18
CA ARG A 150 -1.34 11.67 0.92
C ARG A 150 -0.10 12.48 0.58
N GLU A 151 0.49 12.20 -0.58
CA GLU A 151 1.70 12.87 -1.07
C GLU A 151 1.49 14.37 -1.26
N GLN A 152 0.38 14.80 -1.87
CA GLN A 152 0.08 16.22 -2.08
C GLN A 152 0.01 16.98 -0.76
N ARG A 153 -0.48 16.35 0.30
CA ARG A 153 -0.56 16.95 1.64
C ARG A 153 0.79 17.01 2.33
N GLU A 154 1.59 15.95 2.24
CA GLU A 154 2.96 15.92 2.76
C GLU A 154 3.82 17.01 2.11
N TRP A 155 3.79 17.09 0.77
CA TRP A 155 4.49 18.13 0.01
C TRP A 155 3.94 19.54 0.28
N GLY A 156 2.62 19.67 0.49
CA GLY A 156 1.99 20.93 0.89
C GLY A 156 2.47 21.40 2.26
N SER A 157 2.52 20.49 3.24
CA SER A 157 3.01 20.74 4.60
C SER A 157 4.50 21.06 4.64
N ALA A 158 5.30 20.48 3.74
CA ALA A 158 6.74 20.78 3.63
C ALA A 158 7.00 22.17 3.00
N ARG A 159 6.12 22.64 2.11
CA ARG A 159 6.27 23.90 1.37
C ARG A 159 5.64 25.11 2.06
N SER A 160 4.67 24.89 2.94
CA SER A 160 4.02 25.96 3.68
C SER A 160 3.83 25.54 5.14
N ALA A 161 4.38 26.33 6.07
CA ALA A 161 3.97 26.26 7.48
C ALA A 161 2.52 26.77 7.69
N SER A 162 1.83 27.17 6.60
CA SER A 162 0.43 27.57 6.59
C SER A 162 -0.45 26.34 6.39
N ASP A 163 -1.48 26.27 7.23
CA ASP A 163 -2.54 25.26 7.39
C ASP A 163 -2.66 24.24 6.23
N PRO A 164 -2.34 22.94 6.46
CA PRO A 164 -2.67 21.91 5.50
C PRO A 164 -4.20 21.93 5.34
N GLY A 165 -4.69 22.14 4.11
CA GLY A 165 -6.12 22.30 3.83
C GLY A 165 -7.03 21.33 4.59
N PRO A 166 -8.29 21.70 4.85
CA PRO A 166 -9.09 21.11 5.92
C PRO A 166 -9.15 19.59 5.82
N ALA A 167 -8.70 18.88 6.86
CA ALA A 167 -8.66 17.40 6.92
C ALA A 167 -10.04 16.76 6.69
N LEU A 168 -11.12 17.50 6.97
CA LEU A 168 -12.50 17.13 6.67
C LEU A 168 -12.71 16.87 5.17
N SER A 169 -12.11 17.68 4.28
CA SER A 169 -12.19 17.52 2.82
C SER A 169 -11.48 16.25 2.35
N THR A 170 -10.38 15.86 3.00
CA THR A 170 -9.67 14.61 2.73
C THR A 170 -10.50 13.40 3.14
N ASN A 171 -11.09 13.41 4.34
CA ASN A 171 -11.95 12.32 4.80
C ASN A 171 -13.17 12.12 3.90
N LEU A 172 -13.80 13.22 3.46
CA LEU A 172 -14.92 13.15 2.52
C LEU A 172 -14.50 12.54 1.19
N TYR A 173 -13.35 12.93 0.63
CA TYR A 173 -12.85 12.34 -0.60
C TYR A 173 -12.49 10.85 -0.44
N ILE A 174 -11.87 10.47 0.67
CA ILE A 174 -11.57 9.05 0.93
C ILE A 174 -12.86 8.24 1.02
N ARG A 175 -13.91 8.78 1.66
CA ARG A 175 -15.24 8.12 1.69
C ARG A 175 -15.87 7.98 0.31
N THR A 176 -15.67 8.95 -0.60
CA THR A 176 -16.15 8.78 -2.00
C THR A 176 -15.35 7.71 -2.73
N LEU A 177 -14.04 7.62 -2.52
CA LEU A 177 -13.23 6.53 -3.07
C LEU A 177 -13.64 5.15 -2.51
N GLN A 178 -13.93 5.07 -1.21
CA GLN A 178 -14.47 3.84 -0.59
C GLN A 178 -15.80 3.45 -1.23
N ALA A 179 -16.72 4.42 -1.44
CA ALA A 179 -17.98 4.13 -2.13
C ALA A 179 -17.75 3.63 -3.57
N GLN A 180 -16.78 4.19 -4.30
CA GLN A 180 -16.39 3.70 -5.63
C GLN A 180 -15.81 2.29 -5.58
N LEU A 181 -15.02 1.96 -4.55
CA LEU A 181 -14.46 0.63 -4.35
C LEU A 181 -15.57 -0.41 -4.10
N HIS A 182 -16.56 -0.09 -3.26
CA HIS A 182 -17.70 -0.97 -3.00
C HIS A 182 -18.55 -1.18 -4.26
N GLN A 183 -18.86 -0.12 -5.01
CA GLN A 183 -19.57 -0.21 -6.29
C GLN A 183 -18.80 -1.07 -7.31
N LEU A 184 -17.47 -0.94 -7.36
CA LEU A 184 -16.62 -1.77 -8.20
C LEU A 184 -16.67 -3.24 -7.73
N GLY A 185 -16.62 -3.49 -6.43
CA GLY A 185 -16.78 -4.83 -5.85
C GLY A 185 -18.11 -5.50 -6.18
N ASP A 186 -19.21 -4.75 -6.19
CA ASP A 186 -20.55 -5.24 -6.57
C ASP A 186 -20.60 -5.65 -8.05
N SER A 187 -19.82 -4.99 -8.90
CA SER A 187 -19.72 -5.31 -10.33
C SER A 187 -18.83 -6.52 -10.65
N LEU A 188 -18.11 -7.07 -9.67
CA LEU A 188 -17.18 -8.18 -9.88
C LEU A 188 -17.93 -9.48 -10.25
N PRO A 189 -17.66 -10.09 -11.42
CA PRO A 189 -18.25 -11.37 -11.80
C PRO A 189 -17.93 -12.50 -10.80
N GLU A 190 -18.91 -13.35 -10.51
CA GLU A 190 -18.79 -14.44 -9.51
C GLU A 190 -17.61 -15.40 -9.81
N VAL A 191 -17.36 -15.69 -11.09
CA VAL A 191 -16.24 -16.53 -11.52
C VAL A 191 -14.88 -15.95 -11.11
N LEU A 192 -14.76 -14.62 -11.14
CA LEU A 192 -13.53 -13.93 -10.73
C LEU A 192 -13.44 -13.79 -9.21
N ARG A 193 -14.58 -13.68 -8.52
CA ARG A 193 -14.68 -13.67 -7.06
C ARG A 193 -14.17 -14.98 -6.44
N GLN A 194 -14.45 -16.12 -7.07
CA GLN A 194 -13.99 -17.44 -6.60
C GLN A 194 -12.46 -17.60 -6.58
N ARG A 195 -11.72 -16.86 -7.41
CA ARG A 195 -10.24 -16.92 -7.43
C ARG A 195 -9.58 -16.20 -6.25
N GLY A 196 -10.32 -15.37 -5.51
CA GLY A 196 -9.86 -14.70 -4.29
C GLY A 196 -8.87 -13.55 -4.48
N THR A 197 -7.93 -13.61 -5.44
CA THR A 197 -6.83 -12.64 -5.58
C THR A 197 -7.28 -11.20 -5.87
N LEU A 198 -8.31 -11.01 -6.69
CA LEU A 198 -8.89 -9.67 -6.92
C LEU A 198 -9.61 -9.13 -5.68
N THR A 199 -10.26 -10.01 -4.93
CA THR A 199 -10.92 -9.66 -3.66
C THR A 199 -9.87 -9.31 -2.58
N MET A 200 -8.74 -10.02 -2.54
CA MET A 200 -7.57 -9.64 -1.74
C MET A 200 -7.09 -8.24 -2.12
N HIS A 201 -6.88 -7.97 -3.43
CA HIS A 201 -6.44 -6.64 -3.87
C HIS A 201 -7.44 -5.53 -3.49
N MET A 202 -8.75 -5.80 -3.56
CA MET A 202 -9.80 -4.88 -3.10
C MET A 202 -9.67 -4.58 -1.60
N HIS A 203 -9.51 -5.60 -0.75
CA HIS A 203 -9.30 -5.38 0.69
C HIS A 203 -7.99 -4.64 0.99
N TYR A 204 -6.93 -4.90 0.20
CA TYR A 204 -5.69 -4.14 0.32
C TYR A 204 -5.87 -2.65 -0.01
N ILE A 205 -6.68 -2.33 -1.02
CA ILE A 205 -6.97 -0.94 -1.39
C ILE A 205 -7.78 -0.24 -0.29
N GLU A 206 -8.77 -0.93 0.30
CA GLU A 206 -9.52 -0.44 1.46
C GLU A 206 -8.58 -0.12 2.65
N LEU A 207 -7.57 -0.96 2.87
CA LEU A 207 -6.52 -0.72 3.85
C LEU A 207 -5.70 0.54 3.51
N CYS A 208 -5.26 0.70 2.25
CA CYS A 208 -4.52 1.90 1.82
C CYS A 208 -5.34 3.19 2.02
N MET A 209 -6.62 3.17 1.64
CA MET A 209 -7.53 4.31 1.81
C MET A 209 -7.73 4.68 3.27
N SER A 210 -8.00 3.68 4.11
CA SER A 210 -8.19 3.85 5.56
C SER A 210 -6.93 4.37 6.23
N GLU A 211 -5.76 3.92 5.79
CA GLU A 211 -4.48 4.40 6.30
C GLU A 211 -4.22 5.86 5.91
N THR A 212 -4.47 6.27 4.66
CA THR A 212 -4.34 7.68 4.25
C THR A 212 -5.22 8.60 5.11
N ALA A 213 -6.44 8.17 5.44
CA ALA A 213 -7.33 8.92 6.32
C ALA A 213 -6.77 9.02 7.74
N ARG A 214 -6.26 7.90 8.27
CA ARG A 214 -5.66 7.83 9.61
C ARG A 214 -4.41 8.70 9.74
N THR A 215 -3.52 8.69 8.76
CA THR A 215 -2.32 9.55 8.73
C THR A 215 -2.70 11.02 8.68
N SER A 216 -3.76 11.36 7.93
CA SER A 216 -4.28 12.72 7.87
C SER A 216 -4.68 13.26 9.26
N TYR A 217 -5.28 12.43 10.11
CA TYR A 217 -5.60 12.77 11.50
C TYR A 217 -4.35 13.04 12.35
N LEU A 218 -3.35 12.14 12.31
CA LEU A 218 -2.14 12.26 13.14
C LEU A 218 -1.41 13.58 12.89
N HIS A 219 -1.26 13.99 11.62
CA HIS A 219 -0.64 15.27 11.28
C HIS A 219 -1.42 16.50 11.78
N VAL A 220 -2.76 16.46 11.82
CA VAL A 220 -3.55 17.56 12.41
C VAL A 220 -3.27 17.68 13.90
N THR A 221 -3.22 16.56 14.62
CA THR A 221 -2.93 16.57 16.06
C THR A 221 -1.51 17.03 16.38
N GLN A 222 -0.53 16.72 15.52
CA GLN A 222 0.85 17.22 15.66
C GLN A 222 0.98 18.70 15.31
N GLY A 223 0.37 19.16 14.21
CA GLY A 223 0.37 20.58 13.81
C GLY A 223 -0.30 21.48 14.86
N SER A 224 -1.39 21.01 15.47
CA SER A 224 -2.06 21.72 16.56
C SER A 224 -1.22 21.81 17.85
N ARG A 225 -0.25 20.92 18.07
CA ARG A 225 0.63 20.93 19.25
C ARG A 225 1.84 21.83 19.09
N LEU A 226 2.31 22.07 17.86
CA LEU A 226 3.43 22.99 17.59
C LEU A 226 2.98 24.47 17.50
N GLY A 227 1.69 24.74 17.28
CA GLY A 227 1.13 26.08 17.13
C GLY A 227 0.84 26.84 18.43
N THR A 228 0.87 26.20 19.61
CA THR A 228 0.48 26.83 20.89
C THR A 228 1.62 27.56 21.61
N GLY A 229 2.55 28.15 20.85
CA GLY A 229 3.60 29.03 21.38
C GLY A 229 3.31 30.54 21.24
N ALA A 230 2.19 30.93 20.63
CA ALA A 230 1.77 32.32 20.52
C ALA A 230 0.60 32.60 21.47
N ILE A 231 0.89 33.41 22.49
CA ILE A 231 -0.09 33.99 23.39
C ILE A 231 -0.93 34.95 22.55
N ASP A 232 -2.20 34.64 22.32
CA ASP A 232 -3.21 35.66 22.07
C ASP A 232 -4.49 35.25 22.81
N ASN A 233 -4.81 36.09 23.80
CA ASN A 233 -6.11 36.11 24.45
C ASN A 233 -7.13 36.57 23.40
N ASP A 234 -7.95 35.67 22.90
CA ASP A 234 -9.31 36.04 22.51
C ASP A 234 -10.28 34.88 22.76
N ASN A 235 -11.30 35.21 23.55
CA ASN A 235 -12.44 34.35 23.86
C ASN A 235 -13.27 34.16 22.59
N ASP A 236 -13.09 33.05 21.87
CA ASP A 236 -14.09 32.57 20.92
C ASP A 236 -14.51 31.12 21.24
N THR A 237 -15.64 31.02 21.91
CA THR A 237 -16.28 29.81 22.41
C THR A 237 -17.08 29.11 21.30
N SER A 238 -16.44 28.63 20.22
CA SER A 238 -17.15 27.86 19.17
C SER A 238 -16.38 26.77 18.42
N ALA A 239 -15.17 26.37 18.84
CA ALA A 239 -14.38 25.34 18.15
C ALA A 239 -14.41 23.92 18.78
N SER A 240 -15.34 23.61 19.71
CA SER A 240 -15.35 22.32 20.42
C SER A 240 -15.99 21.15 19.66
N GLY A 241 -16.65 21.38 18.52
CA GLY A 241 -17.33 20.32 17.75
C GLY A 241 -16.44 19.54 16.77
N GLY A 242 -15.33 20.12 16.32
CA GLY A 242 -14.46 19.52 15.29
C GLY A 242 -13.58 18.38 15.82
N GLY A 243 -13.06 18.51 17.04
CA GLY A 243 -12.13 17.53 17.62
C GLY A 243 -12.76 16.15 17.86
N ASN A 244 -14.02 16.10 18.31
CA ASN A 244 -14.72 14.85 18.60
C ASN A 244 -15.06 14.07 17.32
N THR A 245 -15.41 14.77 16.24
CA THR A 245 -15.73 14.14 14.94
C THR A 245 -14.47 13.50 14.33
N LEU A 246 -13.33 14.18 14.42
CA LEU A 246 -12.05 13.68 13.91
C LEU A 246 -11.51 12.48 14.71
N ALA A 247 -11.70 12.48 16.03
CA ALA A 247 -11.34 11.33 16.87
C ALA A 247 -12.19 10.09 16.56
N PHE A 248 -13.50 10.29 16.30
CA PHE A 248 -14.38 9.20 15.85
C PHE A 248 -13.95 8.66 14.49
N ASP A 249 -13.67 9.53 13.52
CA ASP A 249 -13.17 9.14 12.19
C ASP A 249 -11.87 8.33 12.30
N PHE A 250 -10.94 8.74 13.15
CA PHE A 250 -9.70 7.99 13.39
C PHE A 250 -9.97 6.54 13.83
N ILE A 251 -10.88 6.35 14.79
CA ILE A 251 -11.24 5.02 15.31
C ILE A 251 -11.94 4.21 14.22
N ASP A 252 -12.87 4.81 13.48
CA ASP A 252 -13.59 4.18 12.36
C ASP A 252 -12.63 3.67 11.29
N PHE A 253 -11.71 4.51 10.80
CA PHE A 253 -10.70 4.11 9.81
C PHE A 253 -9.70 3.07 10.36
N SER A 254 -9.38 3.11 11.64
CA SER A 254 -8.52 2.10 12.27
C SER A 254 -9.23 0.74 12.32
N TRP A 255 -10.53 0.68 12.67
CA TRP A 255 -11.31 -0.55 12.62
C TRP A 255 -11.55 -1.06 11.20
N ARG A 256 -11.75 -0.17 10.22
CA ARG A 256 -11.77 -0.55 8.81
C ARG A 256 -10.46 -1.21 8.37
N SER A 257 -9.33 -0.68 8.83
CA SER A 257 -8.01 -1.29 8.56
C SER A 257 -7.91 -2.70 9.14
N VAL A 258 -8.35 -2.91 10.40
CA VAL A 258 -8.41 -4.25 11.02
C VAL A 258 -9.31 -5.20 10.21
N SER A 259 -10.51 -4.76 9.84
CA SER A 259 -11.47 -5.55 9.07
C SER A 259 -10.94 -5.91 7.67
N ALA A 260 -10.28 -4.97 7.01
CA ALA A 260 -9.66 -5.17 5.71
C ALA A 260 -8.52 -6.19 5.79
N ILE A 261 -7.63 -6.06 6.77
CA ILE A 261 -6.54 -7.02 6.99
C ILE A 261 -7.10 -8.41 7.29
N LYS A 262 -8.11 -8.51 8.16
CA LYS A 262 -8.75 -9.79 8.48
C LYS A 262 -9.33 -10.44 7.23
N SER A 263 -10.10 -9.69 6.44
CA SER A 263 -10.70 -10.22 5.21
C SER A 263 -9.64 -10.64 4.18
N TRP A 264 -8.55 -9.87 4.07
CA TRP A 264 -7.41 -10.22 3.22
C TRP A 264 -6.75 -11.53 3.68
N MET A 265 -6.51 -11.69 4.98
CA MET A 265 -5.90 -12.88 5.58
C MET A 265 -6.81 -14.11 5.45
N ASP A 266 -8.11 -13.96 5.67
CA ASP A 266 -9.10 -15.04 5.53
C ASP A 266 -9.07 -15.61 4.10
N ILE A 267 -8.96 -14.74 3.08
CA ILE A 267 -8.83 -15.19 1.69
C ILE A 267 -7.46 -15.83 1.45
N PHE A 268 -6.36 -15.21 1.90
CA PHE A 268 -5.02 -15.78 1.76
C PHE A 268 -4.92 -17.20 2.35
N PHE A 269 -5.52 -17.43 3.52
CA PHE A 269 -5.55 -18.74 4.15
C PHE A 269 -6.54 -19.73 3.54
N SER A 270 -7.50 -19.25 2.73
CA SER A 270 -8.39 -20.10 1.93
C SER A 270 -7.72 -20.67 0.69
N LEU A 271 -6.64 -20.04 0.20
CA LEU A 271 -5.83 -20.53 -0.91
C LEU A 271 -5.15 -21.86 -0.55
N GLN A 272 -5.07 -22.77 -1.51
CA GLN A 272 -4.23 -23.97 -1.40
C GLN A 272 -2.75 -23.55 -1.35
N PRO A 273 -1.88 -24.24 -0.61
CA PRO A 273 -0.47 -23.86 -0.53
C PRO A 273 0.20 -23.80 -1.92
N ALA A 274 -0.09 -24.74 -2.82
CA ALA A 274 0.36 -24.69 -4.21
C ALA A 274 -0.08 -23.44 -4.99
N GLU A 275 -1.23 -22.83 -4.68
CA GLU A 275 -1.71 -21.60 -5.33
C GLU A 275 -0.86 -20.38 -4.94
N CYS A 276 -0.12 -20.45 -3.83
CA CYS A 276 0.82 -19.39 -3.46
C CYS A 276 1.92 -19.19 -4.51
N ALA A 277 2.27 -20.21 -5.31
CA ALA A 277 3.20 -20.11 -6.44
C ALA A 277 2.73 -19.13 -7.54
N GLY A 278 1.41 -18.95 -7.67
CA GLY A 278 0.81 -18.05 -8.64
C GLY A 278 0.73 -16.59 -8.16
N LEU A 279 1.02 -16.32 -6.89
CA LEU A 279 1.03 -14.96 -6.36
C LEU A 279 2.20 -14.19 -6.97
N SER A 280 1.92 -13.00 -7.49
CA SER A 280 2.95 -12.08 -7.98
C SER A 280 3.61 -11.31 -6.83
N PHE A 281 4.70 -10.60 -7.13
CA PHE A 281 5.36 -9.66 -6.21
C PHE A 281 4.37 -8.71 -5.54
N MET A 282 3.34 -8.26 -6.28
CA MET A 282 2.31 -7.36 -5.75
C MET A 282 1.63 -7.95 -4.51
N HIS A 283 1.24 -9.23 -4.55
CA HIS A 283 0.54 -9.88 -3.45
C HIS A 283 1.44 -10.09 -2.24
N MET A 284 2.73 -10.41 -2.47
CA MET A 284 3.71 -10.54 -1.39
C MET A 284 3.98 -9.19 -0.70
N ALA A 285 4.00 -8.10 -1.47
CA ALA A 285 4.11 -6.76 -0.93
C ALA A 285 2.84 -6.36 -0.14
N GLN A 286 1.64 -6.74 -0.61
CA GLN A 286 0.39 -6.58 0.15
C GLN A 286 0.42 -7.33 1.47
N LEU A 287 0.88 -8.59 1.46
CA LEU A 287 1.04 -9.42 2.66
C LEU A 287 1.93 -8.72 3.70
N ALA A 288 3.14 -8.33 3.28
CA ALA A 288 4.08 -7.62 4.14
C ALA A 288 3.44 -6.37 4.76
N ARG A 289 2.73 -5.58 3.95
CA ARG A 289 2.05 -4.37 4.43
C ARG A 289 0.92 -4.68 5.42
N CYS A 290 0.12 -5.70 5.17
CA CYS A 290 -0.92 -6.14 6.10
C CYS A 290 -0.33 -6.55 7.45
N LEU A 291 0.78 -7.29 7.45
CA LEU A 291 1.46 -7.71 8.68
C LEU A 291 2.03 -6.52 9.47
N VAL A 292 2.66 -5.56 8.78
CA VAL A 292 3.20 -4.35 9.41
C VAL A 292 2.09 -3.50 10.02
N VAL A 293 0.98 -3.27 9.29
CA VAL A 293 -0.14 -2.48 9.82
C VAL A 293 -0.82 -3.21 10.97
N LEU A 294 -1.00 -4.53 10.88
CA LEU A 294 -1.59 -5.31 11.97
C LEU A 294 -0.74 -5.22 13.24
N TYR A 295 0.59 -5.34 13.11
CA TYR A 295 1.49 -5.12 14.24
C TYR A 295 1.29 -3.73 14.83
N ARG A 296 1.32 -2.68 14.00
CA ARG A 296 1.11 -1.30 14.45
C ARG A 296 -0.22 -1.15 15.18
N LEU A 297 -1.33 -1.63 14.63
CA LEU A 297 -2.66 -1.56 15.25
C LEU A 297 -2.78 -2.41 16.53
N SER A 298 -1.96 -3.46 16.66
CA SER A 298 -1.93 -4.34 17.83
C SER A 298 -1.06 -3.81 18.97
N THR A 299 -0.18 -2.83 18.71
CA THR A 299 0.71 -2.23 19.71
C THR A 299 0.46 -0.74 19.94
N PHE A 300 -0.40 -0.14 19.11
CA PHE A 300 -0.74 1.28 19.10
C PHE A 300 -1.31 1.74 20.45
N ASP A 301 -0.74 2.82 20.99
CA ASP A 301 -1.16 3.38 22.26
C ASP A 301 -2.06 4.60 22.04
N HIS A 302 -3.35 4.47 22.31
CA HIS A 302 -4.29 5.58 22.21
C HIS A 302 -5.48 5.38 23.15
N PRO A 303 -5.90 6.42 23.89
CA PRO A 303 -6.91 6.30 24.95
C PRO A 303 -8.27 5.79 24.46
N ALA A 304 -8.59 6.00 23.18
CA ALA A 304 -9.82 5.52 22.56
C ALA A 304 -9.61 4.26 21.66
N TRP A 305 -8.44 3.61 21.73
CA TRP A 305 -8.12 2.41 20.95
C TRP A 305 -7.81 1.23 21.87
N ASP A 306 -8.54 0.13 21.68
CA ASP A 306 -8.35 -1.07 22.48
C ASP A 306 -7.55 -2.13 21.71
N CYS A 307 -6.25 -2.21 22.01
CA CYS A 307 -5.37 -3.24 21.44
C CYS A 307 -5.79 -4.67 21.78
N LEU A 308 -6.43 -4.92 22.93
CA LEU A 308 -6.91 -6.25 23.29
C LEU A 308 -8.06 -6.66 22.38
N LEU A 309 -8.97 -5.75 22.08
CA LEU A 309 -10.06 -6.01 21.15
C LEU A 309 -9.56 -6.33 19.74
N VAL A 310 -8.49 -5.64 19.28
CA VAL A 310 -7.83 -5.95 18.00
C VAL A 310 -7.28 -7.38 18.02
N ARG A 311 -6.53 -7.75 19.07
CA ARG A 311 -5.93 -9.09 19.21
C ARG A 311 -6.99 -10.20 19.31
N ASN A 312 -8.15 -9.90 19.90
CA ASN A 312 -9.29 -10.82 19.94
C ASN A 312 -9.98 -10.97 18.57
N THR A 313 -9.93 -9.93 17.73
CA THR A 313 -10.52 -9.95 16.39
C THR A 313 -9.62 -10.66 15.38
N ILE A 314 -8.31 -10.39 15.47
CA ILE A 314 -7.28 -10.99 14.64
C ILE A 314 -5.97 -11.07 15.46
N ASP A 315 -5.62 -12.27 15.89
CA ASP A 315 -4.42 -12.48 16.69
C ASP A 315 -3.16 -12.42 15.82
N LEU A 316 -2.36 -11.37 16.01
CA LEU A 316 -1.13 -11.16 15.26
C LEU A 316 -0.17 -12.36 15.35
N MET A 317 -0.03 -12.99 16.51
CA MET A 317 0.93 -14.09 16.69
C MET A 317 0.51 -15.31 15.89
N SER A 318 -0.77 -15.71 16.01
CA SER A 318 -1.36 -16.77 15.22
C SER A 318 -1.30 -16.50 13.73
N VAL A 319 -1.56 -15.26 13.29
CA VAL A 319 -1.44 -14.87 11.88
C VAL A 319 0.00 -15.05 11.38
N LEU A 320 1.00 -14.56 12.11
CA LEU A 320 2.40 -14.70 11.69
C LEU A 320 2.84 -16.17 11.64
N ASP A 321 2.47 -16.98 12.64
CA ASP A 321 2.78 -18.42 12.63
C ASP A 321 2.07 -19.14 11.46
N SER A 322 0.82 -18.78 11.15
CA SER A 322 0.05 -19.36 10.06
C SER A 322 0.58 -18.95 8.68
N VAL A 323 0.99 -17.69 8.50
CA VAL A 323 1.63 -17.22 7.26
C VAL A 323 2.93 -17.96 7.03
N ALA A 324 3.80 -18.07 8.05
CA ALA A 324 5.06 -18.79 7.91
C ALA A 324 4.83 -20.26 7.53
N SER A 325 3.93 -20.95 8.23
CA SER A 325 3.58 -22.34 7.92
C SER A 325 2.99 -22.51 6.51
N ARG A 326 2.15 -21.56 6.06
CA ARG A 326 1.59 -21.60 4.71
C ARG A 326 2.67 -21.52 3.63
N LEU A 327 3.63 -20.62 3.79
CA LEU A 327 4.74 -20.46 2.85
C LEU A 327 5.66 -21.69 2.87
N GLU A 328 5.95 -22.24 4.06
CA GLU A 328 6.71 -23.50 4.19
C GLU A 328 5.99 -24.66 3.46
N LEU A 329 4.67 -24.77 3.58
CA LEU A 329 3.89 -25.78 2.85
C LEU A 329 3.91 -25.54 1.33
N ALA A 330 3.79 -24.28 0.89
CA ALA A 330 3.85 -23.92 -0.52
C ALA A 330 5.17 -24.34 -1.17
N SER A 331 6.31 -24.09 -0.51
CA SER A 331 7.63 -24.57 -0.94
C SER A 331 7.65 -26.09 -1.12
N ASN A 332 7.19 -26.82 -0.10
CA ASN A 332 7.21 -28.29 -0.10
C ASN A 332 6.32 -28.89 -1.21
N GLU A 333 5.14 -28.30 -1.46
CA GLU A 333 4.22 -28.76 -2.52
C GLU A 333 4.73 -28.47 -3.93
N VAL A 334 5.38 -27.32 -4.14
CA VAL A 334 6.02 -26.97 -5.42
C VAL A 334 7.29 -27.80 -5.65
N GLY A 335 7.87 -28.36 -4.58
CA GLY A 335 9.10 -29.13 -4.64
C GLY A 335 10.32 -28.26 -4.95
N GLU A 336 10.28 -26.97 -4.59
CA GLU A 336 11.39 -26.06 -4.75
C GLU A 336 12.55 -26.50 -3.85
N GLN A 337 13.72 -26.71 -4.44
CA GLN A 337 14.94 -27.15 -3.72
C GLN A 337 16.11 -26.20 -3.97
N SER A 338 15.86 -25.08 -4.65
CA SER A 338 16.85 -24.03 -4.83
C SER A 338 17.34 -23.50 -3.48
N PRO A 339 18.63 -23.17 -3.34
CA PRO A 339 19.13 -22.43 -2.18
C PRO A 339 18.44 -21.07 -2.01
N ASP A 340 17.89 -20.52 -3.10
CA ASP A 340 17.13 -19.26 -3.14
C ASP A 340 15.62 -19.52 -3.14
N ASP A 341 15.15 -20.50 -2.36
CA ASP A 341 13.72 -20.73 -2.15
C ASP A 341 13.10 -19.52 -1.45
N LEU A 342 12.33 -18.76 -2.23
CA LEU A 342 11.61 -17.58 -1.78
C LEU A 342 10.68 -17.86 -0.60
N PHE A 343 9.90 -18.93 -0.68
CA PHE A 343 8.87 -19.21 0.31
C PHE A 343 9.50 -19.56 1.65
N MET A 344 10.57 -20.35 1.65
CA MET A 344 11.35 -20.67 2.84
C MET A 344 12.09 -19.44 3.39
N HIS A 345 12.59 -18.56 2.52
CA HIS A 345 13.23 -17.32 2.96
C HIS A 345 12.22 -16.37 3.65
N VAL A 346 11.07 -16.12 3.00
CA VAL A 346 10.04 -15.23 3.53
C VAL A 346 9.41 -15.81 4.80
N SER A 347 9.17 -17.13 4.88
CA SER A 347 8.69 -17.76 6.11
C SER A 347 9.68 -17.55 7.27
N GLY A 348 10.98 -17.68 7.01
CA GLY A 348 12.03 -17.37 7.97
C GLY A 348 11.99 -15.92 8.46
N MET A 349 11.76 -14.95 7.57
CA MET A 349 11.56 -13.54 7.96
C MET A 349 10.31 -13.36 8.84
N VAL A 350 9.20 -13.99 8.48
CA VAL A 350 7.95 -13.93 9.26
C VAL A 350 8.13 -14.55 10.65
N ARG A 351 8.85 -15.66 10.79
CA ARG A 351 9.17 -16.30 12.09
C ARG A 351 10.04 -15.40 12.97
N LYS A 352 11.03 -14.71 12.38
CA LYS A 352 11.84 -13.70 13.09
C LYS A 352 10.95 -12.55 13.55
N PHE A 353 10.06 -12.07 12.69
CA PHE A 353 9.11 -11.02 13.04
C PHE A 353 8.21 -11.41 14.21
N ARG A 354 7.64 -12.61 14.17
CA ARG A 354 6.83 -13.18 15.25
C ARG A 354 7.59 -13.21 16.59
N SER A 355 8.81 -13.72 16.59
CA SER A 355 9.63 -13.84 17.80
C SER A 355 9.92 -12.47 18.42
N ASN A 356 10.26 -11.49 17.59
CA ASN A 356 10.59 -10.16 18.07
C ASN A 356 9.36 -9.35 18.49
N ALA A 357 8.25 -9.46 17.76
CA ALA A 357 6.98 -8.84 18.12
C ALA A 357 6.48 -9.34 19.50
N ALA A 358 6.63 -10.65 19.76
CA ALA A 358 6.29 -11.23 21.05
C ALA A 358 7.15 -10.66 22.19
N ALA A 359 8.46 -10.55 21.97
CA ALA A 359 9.37 -9.95 22.95
C ALA A 359 8.97 -8.50 23.29
N LYS A 360 8.64 -7.69 22.29
CA LYS A 360 8.22 -6.28 22.48
C LYS A 360 6.89 -6.14 23.20
N ILE A 361 5.88 -6.94 22.82
CA ILE A 361 4.57 -6.91 23.49
C ILE A 361 4.71 -7.30 24.97
N ASN A 362 5.53 -8.31 25.27
CA ASN A 362 5.80 -8.73 26.64
C ASN A 362 6.57 -7.67 27.44
N GLN A 363 7.56 -7.00 26.85
CA GLN A 363 8.28 -5.89 27.49
C GLN A 363 7.34 -4.72 27.83
N LYS A 364 6.43 -4.37 26.92
CA LYS A 364 5.44 -3.32 27.16
C LYS A 364 4.49 -3.69 28.30
N SER A 365 4.05 -4.95 28.38
CA SER A 365 3.22 -5.43 29.50
C SER A 365 3.97 -5.32 30.83
N ALA A 366 5.23 -5.77 30.89
CA ALA A 366 6.03 -5.75 32.11
C ALA A 366 6.32 -4.32 32.61
N ALA A 367 6.53 -3.36 31.70
CA ALA A 367 6.74 -1.96 32.07
C ALA A 367 5.48 -1.29 32.64
N VAL A 368 4.29 -1.67 32.15
CA VAL A 368 3.00 -1.21 32.69
C VAL A 368 2.75 -1.81 34.07
N ASP A 369 3.08 -3.09 34.25
CA ASP A 369 2.94 -3.75 35.55
C ASP A 369 3.87 -3.10 36.59
N ASP A 370 5.16 -2.90 36.30
CA ASP A 370 6.15 -2.30 37.23
C ASP A 370 5.79 -0.86 37.65
N ALA A 371 5.20 -0.07 36.73
CA ALA A 371 4.67 1.26 37.04
C ALA A 371 3.47 1.21 38.01
N GLY A 372 2.63 0.17 37.93
CA GLY A 372 1.52 -0.05 38.86
C GLY A 372 1.94 -0.47 40.27
N TRP A 373 3.10 -1.13 40.41
CA TRP A 373 3.66 -1.50 41.72
C TRP A 373 4.29 -0.31 42.46
N MET A 374 4.81 0.69 41.74
CA MET A 374 5.37 1.89 42.35
C MET A 374 4.32 2.88 42.88
N ASP A 375 3.06 2.79 42.46
CA ASP A 375 1.95 3.67 42.92
C ASP A 375 1.18 3.10 44.13
N SER A 376 1.54 1.91 44.61
CA SER A 376 0.80 1.18 45.66
C SER A 376 1.38 1.36 47.07
N GLY A 377 1.97 2.52 47.39
CA GLY A 377 2.65 2.73 48.66
C GLY A 377 2.67 4.17 49.17
N GLU A 378 1.51 4.74 49.54
CA GLU A 378 1.31 5.53 50.77
C GLU A 378 -0.12 6.11 50.84
N VAL A 379 -0.86 5.75 51.88
CA VAL A 379 -2.12 6.41 52.27
C VAL A 379 -1.89 7.16 53.58
N ALA A 380 -1.96 8.50 53.54
CA ALA A 380 -2.46 9.33 54.66
C ALA A 380 -2.66 10.80 54.26
N GLY A 381 -3.89 11.31 54.38
CA GLY A 381 -4.15 12.75 54.58
C GLY A 381 -5.24 13.36 53.68
N ALA A 382 -6.43 13.57 54.22
CA ALA A 382 -7.58 14.18 53.56
C ALA A 382 -7.45 15.70 53.37
N GLY A 383 -7.91 16.23 52.22
CA GLY A 383 -8.13 17.66 52.03
C GLY A 383 -8.50 18.10 50.61
N VAL A 384 -9.82 18.16 50.35
CA VAL A 384 -10.53 18.98 49.34
C VAL A 384 -10.21 18.74 47.84
N ALA A 385 -11.28 18.40 47.12
CA ALA A 385 -11.31 18.14 45.69
C ALA A 385 -10.85 19.35 44.84
N GLU A 386 -9.79 19.15 44.08
CA GLU A 386 -9.49 19.92 42.87
C GLU A 386 -9.01 18.91 41.82
N ALA A 387 -9.85 18.69 40.80
CA ALA A 387 -9.55 17.84 39.67
C ALA A 387 -8.47 18.51 38.81
N ALA A 388 -7.23 18.50 39.29
CA ALA A 388 -6.08 19.08 38.63
C ALA A 388 -5.38 18.03 37.77
N ALA A 389 -5.65 18.13 36.46
CA ALA A 389 -4.71 17.93 35.37
C ALA A 389 -3.48 17.04 35.66
N ILE A 390 -3.64 15.73 35.52
CA ILE A 390 -2.52 14.88 35.12
C ILE A 390 -2.20 15.26 33.67
N GLN A 391 -1.20 16.13 33.52
CA GLN A 391 -0.56 16.42 32.24
C GLN A 391 0.07 15.14 31.68
N ASN A 392 -0.75 14.34 30.99
CA ASN A 392 -0.29 13.25 30.16
C ASN A 392 0.34 13.81 28.87
N SER A 393 1.57 14.31 28.99
CA SER A 393 2.36 14.87 27.90
C SER A 393 2.94 13.79 26.94
N THR A 394 2.56 12.52 27.10
CA THR A 394 3.14 11.38 26.34
C THR A 394 2.17 10.71 25.37
N LEU A 395 0.90 11.16 25.28
CA LEU A 395 -0.18 10.35 24.65
C LEU A 395 -0.38 10.50 23.14
N LEU A 396 0.46 11.25 22.43
CA LEU A 396 0.47 11.26 20.96
C LEU A 396 1.92 11.46 20.49
N GLN A 397 2.75 10.43 20.65
CA GLN A 397 3.99 10.36 19.90
C GLN A 397 3.72 9.57 18.60
N PRO A 398 4.28 9.99 17.44
CA PRO A 398 4.57 9.02 16.38
C PRO A 398 5.45 7.90 16.98
N MET A 399 5.49 6.73 16.33
CA MET A 399 6.14 5.52 16.87
C MET A 399 7.45 5.83 17.60
N SER A 400 7.69 5.12 18.71
CA SER A 400 9.00 5.17 19.34
C SER A 400 10.06 4.89 18.27
N PRO A 401 11.17 5.64 18.20
CA PRO A 401 12.23 5.42 17.22
C PRO A 401 12.75 3.96 17.19
N GLY A 402 12.56 3.21 18.27
CA GLY A 402 12.91 1.79 18.36
C GLY A 402 11.93 0.81 17.68
N ASP A 403 10.71 1.23 17.33
CA ASP A 403 9.78 0.44 16.52
C ASP A 403 10.04 0.59 15.02
N ASP A 404 10.40 1.78 14.56
CA ASP A 404 10.76 2.02 13.16
C ASP A 404 12.11 1.36 12.82
N ALA A 405 13.14 1.52 13.66
CA ALA A 405 14.43 0.82 13.46
C ALA A 405 14.30 -0.72 13.50
N PHE A 406 13.28 -1.22 14.18
CA PHE A 406 12.99 -2.64 14.27
C PHE A 406 12.27 -3.17 13.04
N LEU A 407 11.25 -2.45 12.58
CA LEU A 407 10.59 -2.75 11.31
C LEU A 407 11.61 -2.64 10.17
N GLU A 408 12.55 -1.68 10.21
CA GLU A 408 13.65 -1.60 9.24
C GLU A 408 14.63 -2.78 9.37
N SER A 409 14.86 -3.30 10.57
CA SER A 409 15.70 -4.50 10.71
C SER A 409 15.08 -5.76 10.08
N ILE A 410 13.76 -5.80 9.89
CA ILE A 410 13.03 -6.98 9.40
C ILE A 410 12.59 -6.78 7.95
N PHE A 411 12.09 -5.60 7.66
CA PHE A 411 11.51 -5.16 6.41
C PHE A 411 12.32 -4.03 5.76
N GLY A 412 13.51 -3.65 6.26
CA GLY A 412 14.38 -2.62 5.67
C GLY A 412 14.70 -2.85 4.20
N HIS A 413 14.65 -4.11 3.76
CA HIS A 413 14.74 -4.50 2.36
C HIS A 413 13.53 -4.04 1.51
N PHE A 414 12.38 -3.84 2.14
CA PHE A 414 11.14 -3.25 1.60
C PHE A 414 10.96 -1.77 1.99
N GLU A 415 11.67 -1.27 3.02
CA GLU A 415 11.31 -0.05 3.73
C GLU A 415 11.95 1.27 3.26
N GLY A 416 12.80 1.26 2.23
CA GLY A 416 13.53 2.44 1.71
C GLY A 416 12.71 3.62 1.15
N GLY A 417 11.41 3.70 1.48
CA GLY A 417 10.49 4.79 1.17
C GLY A 417 9.46 5.11 2.26
N TRP A 418 9.57 4.55 3.47
CA TRP A 418 8.50 4.61 4.47
C TRP A 418 8.84 5.34 5.77
N ALA A 419 10.06 5.87 5.89
CA ALA A 419 10.43 6.77 6.98
C ALA A 419 10.06 8.21 6.63
N LEU A 420 8.76 8.51 6.58
CA LEU A 420 8.20 9.88 6.60
C LEU A 420 6.83 9.87 7.30
#